data_AF-A0A293LIA1-F1
#
_entry.id   AF-A0A293LIA1-F1
#
_cell.length_a   1.000
_cell.length_b   1.000
_cell.length_c   1.000
_cell.angle_alpha   90.00
_cell.angle_beta   90.00
_cell.angle_gamma   90.00
#
_symmetry.space_group_name_H-M   'P 1'
#
loop_
_entity.id
_entity.type
_entity.pdbx_description
1 polymer ?
#
loop_
_entity_poly.entity_id
_entity_poly.type
_entity_poly.pdbx_seq_one_letter_code
_entity_poly.pdbx_strand_id
1 'polypeptide(L)'
;MKCQYALNCAGFWMHVCGCTSELSLAVVRHIIGDYFNLIPSSADKMKELAGISPLFCASTATSLTHMTQANPAIEVIDLLASWVQAQPYLCFTPMEAIPPQLYTQCLQTFLPGLMAWCVLAPVTAPHSGLSPDVVARQNELYSYLHYALLEMLIKASQVTPRAPMVLTFLPTLYILQVVDTLKRAANPNAKSTELALNRLGQILQAAFTSKCIHGNMDTMFQMLKQLPPNRLLRIVLSRWETKKY
;
A
#
# COMPACT_ATOMS: atom_id res chain seq x y z
N MET A 1 -0.37 -28.99 -2.09
CA MET A 1 -1.31 -29.11 -0.95
C MET A 1 -0.66 -28.93 0.42
N LYS A 2 0.39 -29.66 0.82
CA LYS A 2 0.92 -29.60 2.22
C LYS A 2 1.45 -28.22 2.66
N CYS A 3 2.11 -27.46 1.79
CA CYS A 3 2.64 -26.13 2.14
C CYS A 3 1.56 -25.03 2.26
N GLN A 4 0.41 -25.19 1.59
CA GLN A 4 -0.65 -24.18 1.58
C GLN A 4 -1.24 -23.95 2.98
N TYR A 5 -1.51 -25.04 3.72
CA TYR A 5 -2.04 -24.93 5.08
C TYR A 5 -1.06 -24.23 6.03
N ALA A 6 0.23 -24.58 5.95
CA ALA A 6 1.27 -23.94 6.75
C ALA A 6 1.39 -22.44 6.45
N LEU A 7 1.36 -22.06 5.17
CA LEU A 7 1.40 -20.65 4.75
C LEU A 7 0.14 -19.89 5.20
N ASN A 8 -1.06 -20.47 5.04
CA ASN A 8 -2.29 -19.86 5.54
C ASN A 8 -2.26 -19.68 7.06
N CYS A 9 -1.76 -20.66 7.81
CA CYS A 9 -1.58 -20.54 9.26
C CYS A 9 -0.61 -19.41 9.62
N ALA A 10 0.51 -19.27 8.90
CA ALA A 10 1.45 -18.17 9.09
C ALA A 10 0.80 -16.81 8.79
N GLY A 11 0.09 -16.69 7.66
CA GLY A 11 -0.62 -15.48 7.28
C GLY A 11 -1.70 -15.08 8.30
N PHE A 12 -2.45 -16.06 8.80
CA PHE A 12 -3.44 -15.87 9.87
C PHE A 12 -2.77 -15.37 11.16
N TRP A 13 -1.70 -16.05 11.60
CA TRP A 13 -0.96 -15.67 12.80
C TRP A 13 -0.40 -14.24 12.70
N MET A 14 0.17 -13.86 11.55
CA MET A 14 0.68 -12.51 11.32
C MET A 14 -0.41 -11.44 11.49
N HIS A 15 -1.65 -11.70 11.06
CA HIS A 15 -2.73 -10.74 11.26
C HIS A 15 -3.22 -10.69 12.69
N VAL A 16 -3.37 -11.84 13.36
CA VAL A 16 -3.82 -11.91 14.76
C VAL A 16 -2.82 -11.20 15.69
N CYS A 17 -1.52 -11.40 15.47
CA CYS A 17 -0.44 -10.75 16.21
C CYS A 17 -0.11 -9.32 15.73
N GLY A 18 -0.71 -8.87 14.63
CA GLY A 18 -0.38 -7.62 13.95
C GLY A 18 0.76 -7.80 12.94
N CYS A 19 0.50 -7.45 11.67
CA CYS A 19 1.46 -7.55 10.58
C CYS A 19 2.60 -6.52 10.72
N THR A 20 2.37 -5.44 11.44
CA THR A 20 3.40 -4.44 11.74
C THR A 20 4.11 -4.67 13.09
N SER A 21 3.86 -5.79 13.77
CA SER A 21 4.60 -6.16 14.98
C SER A 21 6.01 -6.63 14.63
N GLU A 22 6.98 -6.40 15.53
CA GLU A 22 8.38 -6.82 15.31
C GLU A 22 8.53 -8.31 14.96
N LEU A 23 7.66 -9.16 15.50
CA LEU A 23 7.64 -10.59 15.18
C LEU A 23 7.29 -10.84 13.72
N SER A 24 6.20 -10.23 13.22
CA SER A 24 5.80 -10.31 11.81
C SER A 24 6.86 -9.70 10.89
N LEU A 25 7.44 -8.55 11.28
CA LEU A 25 8.49 -7.90 10.50
C LEU A 25 9.76 -8.76 10.43
N ALA A 26 10.16 -9.42 11.52
CA ALA A 26 11.30 -10.32 11.53
C ALA A 26 11.11 -11.51 10.59
N VAL A 27 9.92 -12.11 10.58
CA VAL A 27 9.57 -13.21 9.65
C VAL A 27 9.73 -12.76 8.20
N VAL A 28 9.17 -11.60 7.85
CA VAL A 28 9.25 -11.08 6.48
C VAL A 28 10.69 -10.68 6.11
N ARG A 29 11.46 -10.10 7.03
CA ARG A 29 12.89 -9.82 6.81
C ARG A 29 13.67 -11.07 6.41
N HIS A 30 13.46 -12.18 7.11
CA HIS A 30 14.12 -13.44 6.80
C HIS A 30 13.65 -14.03 5.48
N ILE A 31 12.34 -14.04 5.20
CA ILE A 31 11.81 -14.54 3.92
C ILE A 31 12.39 -13.74 2.74
N ILE A 32 12.33 -12.41 2.80
CA ILE A 32 12.82 -11.55 1.71
C ILE A 32 14.34 -11.68 1.61
N GLY A 33 15.07 -11.65 2.73
CA GLY A 33 16.52 -11.80 2.78
C GLY A 33 17.01 -13.10 2.16
N ASP A 34 16.39 -14.23 2.54
CA ASP A 34 16.80 -15.55 2.08
C ASP A 34 16.40 -15.79 0.61
N TYR A 35 15.19 -15.38 0.21
CA TYR A 35 14.69 -15.67 -1.14
C TYR A 35 15.27 -14.74 -2.21
N PHE A 36 15.53 -13.47 -1.90
CA PHE A 36 16.11 -12.56 -2.90
C PHE A 36 17.63 -12.60 -2.94
N ASN A 37 18.32 -12.88 -1.83
CA ASN A 37 19.79 -12.85 -1.81
C ASN A 37 20.44 -14.25 -1.88
N LEU A 38 19.81 -15.29 -1.35
CA LEU A 38 20.45 -16.61 -1.23
C LEU A 38 20.01 -17.61 -2.31
N ILE A 39 18.80 -17.49 -2.86
CA ILE A 39 18.26 -18.47 -3.83
C ILE A 39 17.51 -17.80 -4.98
N PRO A 40 18.22 -17.29 -6.03
CA PRO A 40 17.61 -16.55 -7.14
C PRO A 40 16.50 -17.31 -7.88
N SER A 41 16.63 -18.65 -8.03
CA SER A 41 15.62 -19.50 -8.67
C SER A 41 14.29 -19.59 -7.90
N SER A 42 14.24 -19.08 -6.67
CA SER A 42 13.05 -19.08 -5.83
C SER A 42 12.25 -17.78 -5.92
N ALA A 43 12.80 -16.72 -6.54
CA ALA A 43 12.11 -15.45 -6.72
C ALA A 43 10.84 -15.61 -7.59
N ASP A 44 10.92 -16.40 -8.65
CA ASP A 44 9.74 -16.67 -9.50
C ASP A 44 8.69 -17.51 -8.77
N LYS A 45 9.12 -18.47 -7.95
CA LYS A 45 8.20 -19.25 -7.10
C LYS A 45 7.49 -18.37 -6.07
N MET A 46 8.14 -17.33 -5.57
CA MET A 46 7.51 -16.38 -4.66
C MET A 46 6.36 -15.63 -5.34
N LYS A 47 6.46 -15.32 -6.64
CA LYS A 47 5.40 -14.64 -7.39
C LYS A 47 4.15 -15.52 -7.56
N GLU A 48 4.32 -16.83 -7.64
CA GLU A 48 3.20 -17.79 -7.75
C GLU A 48 2.42 -17.95 -6.43
N LEU A 49 2.99 -17.52 -5.28
CA LEU A 49 2.38 -17.75 -3.97
C LEU A 49 0.99 -17.13 -3.82
N ALA A 50 0.68 -16.03 -4.53
CA ALA A 50 -0.65 -15.43 -4.46
C ALA A 50 -1.74 -16.39 -4.95
N GLY A 51 -1.44 -17.31 -5.87
CA GLY A 51 -2.37 -18.36 -6.29
C GLY A 51 -2.46 -19.55 -5.32
N ILE A 52 -1.49 -19.70 -4.41
CA ILE A 52 -1.40 -20.82 -3.46
C ILE A 52 -1.95 -20.40 -2.09
N SER A 53 -1.46 -19.31 -1.52
CA SER A 53 -1.85 -18.78 -0.22
C SER A 53 -2.02 -17.25 -0.30
N PRO A 54 -3.18 -16.77 -0.78
CA PRO A 54 -3.47 -15.34 -0.85
C PRO A 54 -3.42 -14.66 0.54
N LEU A 55 -3.82 -15.36 1.61
CA LEU A 55 -3.78 -14.80 2.97
C LEU A 55 -2.35 -14.48 3.40
N PHE A 56 -1.44 -15.43 3.22
CA PHE A 56 -0.02 -15.23 3.52
C PHE A 56 0.58 -14.08 2.72
N CYS A 57 0.24 -13.98 1.43
CA CYS A 57 0.71 -12.90 0.57
C CYS A 57 0.17 -11.54 1.02
N ALA A 58 -1.11 -11.45 1.42
CA ALA A 58 -1.71 -10.23 1.95
C ALA A 58 -1.05 -9.78 3.27
N SER A 59 -0.81 -10.71 4.20
CA SER A 59 -0.10 -10.44 5.46
C SER A 59 1.33 -9.99 5.21
N THR A 60 2.04 -10.70 4.33
CA THR A 60 3.43 -10.40 3.97
C THR A 60 3.53 -9.05 3.28
N ALA A 61 2.66 -8.74 2.31
CA ALA A 61 2.59 -7.45 1.65
C ALA A 61 2.36 -6.30 2.65
N THR A 62 1.55 -6.54 3.69
CA THR A 62 1.27 -5.55 4.74
C THR A 62 2.55 -5.23 5.52
N SER A 63 3.28 -6.23 6.00
CA SER A 63 4.57 -6.05 6.67
C SER A 63 5.62 -5.42 5.74
N LEU A 64 5.68 -5.89 4.48
CA LEU A 64 6.66 -5.47 3.48
C LEU A 64 6.54 -3.99 3.13
N THR A 65 5.33 -3.54 2.83
CA THR A 65 5.03 -2.13 2.54
C THR A 65 5.22 -1.23 3.76
N HIS A 66 4.97 -1.75 4.97
CA HIS A 66 5.26 -1.03 6.21
C HIS A 66 6.77 -0.79 6.42
N MET A 67 7.62 -1.76 6.07
CA MET A 67 9.07 -1.67 6.28
C MET A 67 9.82 -0.81 5.25
N THR A 68 9.23 -0.57 4.08
CA THR A 68 9.96 -0.03 2.90
C THR A 68 9.31 1.24 2.32
N GLN A 69 8.71 2.06 3.19
CA GLN A 69 7.73 3.09 2.81
C GLN A 69 8.15 4.10 1.72
N ALA A 70 9.45 4.36 1.50
CA ALA A 70 9.91 5.42 0.60
C ALA A 70 10.76 4.96 -0.60
N ASN A 71 11.37 3.77 -0.56
CA ASN A 71 12.27 3.30 -1.62
C ASN A 71 12.43 1.77 -1.58
N PRO A 72 11.38 0.99 -1.91
CA PRO A 72 11.51 -0.45 -2.04
C PRO A 72 12.44 -0.82 -3.21
N ALA A 73 13.17 -1.92 -3.07
CA ALA A 73 13.94 -2.50 -4.18
C ALA A 73 13.01 -2.94 -5.33
N ILE A 74 13.50 -2.94 -6.57
CA ILE A 74 12.65 -3.24 -7.74
C ILE A 74 12.04 -4.64 -7.67
N GLU A 75 12.75 -5.60 -7.10
CA GLU A 75 12.33 -6.98 -6.90
C GLU A 75 11.12 -7.06 -5.95
N VAL A 76 11.09 -6.19 -4.94
CA VAL A 76 9.99 -6.07 -3.98
C VAL A 76 8.73 -5.50 -4.65
N ILE A 77 8.92 -4.50 -5.51
CA ILE A 77 7.83 -3.89 -6.29
C ILE A 77 7.27 -4.91 -7.29
N ASP A 78 8.15 -5.60 -8.03
CA ASP A 78 7.80 -6.62 -9.03
C ASP A 78 7.08 -7.81 -8.39
N LEU A 79 7.49 -8.22 -7.17
CA LEU A 79 6.79 -9.25 -6.39
C LEU A 79 5.36 -8.84 -6.05
N LEU A 80 5.17 -7.65 -5.46
CA LEU A 80 3.83 -7.19 -5.10
C LEU A 80 2.95 -7.00 -6.35
N ALA A 81 3.52 -6.48 -7.44
CA ALA A 81 2.82 -6.35 -8.71
C ALA A 81 2.36 -7.71 -9.23
N SER A 82 3.23 -8.73 -9.19
CA SER A 82 2.88 -10.10 -9.59
C SER A 82 1.75 -10.68 -8.73
N TRP A 83 1.78 -10.45 -7.41
CA TRP A 83 0.73 -10.92 -6.51
C TRP A 83 -0.61 -10.24 -6.77
N VAL A 84 -0.62 -8.92 -6.98
CA VAL A 84 -1.84 -8.18 -7.29
C VAL A 84 -2.36 -8.52 -8.68
N GLN A 85 -1.48 -8.82 -9.64
CA GLN A 85 -1.89 -9.31 -10.95
C GLN A 85 -2.59 -10.67 -10.87
N ALA A 86 -2.05 -11.59 -10.06
CA ALA A 86 -2.66 -12.90 -9.83
C ALA A 86 -3.95 -12.81 -8.99
N GLN A 87 -4.01 -11.86 -8.06
CA GLN A 87 -5.13 -11.64 -7.13
C GLN A 87 -5.43 -10.13 -6.99
N PRO A 88 -6.24 -9.54 -7.90
CA PRO A 88 -6.48 -8.08 -7.95
C PRO A 88 -7.01 -7.45 -6.67
N TYR A 89 -7.64 -8.26 -5.82
CA TYR A 89 -8.30 -7.85 -4.59
C TYR A 89 -7.66 -8.45 -3.34
N LEU A 90 -6.36 -8.77 -3.43
CA LEU A 90 -5.57 -9.40 -2.38
C LEU A 90 -5.73 -8.73 -1.01
N CYS A 91 -5.88 -7.41 -0.97
CA CYS A 91 -6.02 -6.63 0.27
C CYS A 91 -7.26 -7.01 1.10
N PHE A 92 -8.30 -7.60 0.49
CA PHE A 92 -9.50 -8.04 1.21
C PHE A 92 -9.43 -9.49 1.68
N THR A 93 -8.46 -10.28 1.23
CA THR A 93 -8.31 -11.69 1.64
C THR A 93 -8.36 -11.89 3.16
N PRO A 94 -7.70 -11.05 3.99
CA PRO A 94 -7.75 -11.22 5.43
C PRO A 94 -9.17 -11.05 6.01
N MET A 95 -10.03 -10.27 5.36
CA MET A 95 -11.43 -10.06 5.80
C MET A 95 -12.30 -11.29 5.60
N GLU A 96 -11.97 -12.10 4.60
CA GLU A 96 -12.68 -13.35 4.30
C GLU A 96 -12.17 -14.50 5.18
N ALA A 97 -10.86 -14.50 5.47
CA ALA A 97 -10.19 -15.60 6.16
C ALA A 97 -10.16 -15.46 7.69
N ILE A 98 -10.30 -14.25 8.23
CA ILE A 98 -10.13 -13.99 9.67
C ILE A 98 -11.47 -13.59 10.29
N PRO A 99 -11.94 -14.31 11.32
CA PRO A 99 -13.16 -13.96 12.04
C PRO A 99 -13.10 -12.53 12.62
N PRO A 100 -14.17 -11.71 12.50
CA PRO A 100 -14.16 -10.33 13.00
C PRO A 100 -13.84 -10.16 14.49
N GLN A 101 -14.09 -11.19 15.30
CA GLN A 101 -13.79 -11.20 16.73
C GLN A 101 -12.27 -11.21 17.02
N LEU A 102 -11.46 -11.63 16.04
CA LEU A 102 -10.01 -11.72 16.13
C LEU A 102 -9.31 -10.51 15.51
N TYR A 103 -10.05 -9.48 15.10
CA TYR A 103 -9.48 -8.20 14.72
C TYR A 103 -8.99 -7.49 15.98
N THR A 104 -7.80 -7.85 16.46
CA THR A 104 -7.25 -7.42 17.75
C THR A 104 -7.14 -5.89 17.85
N GLN A 105 -6.79 -5.17 16.76
CA GLN A 105 -6.59 -3.71 16.76
C GLN A 105 -6.85 -3.02 15.40
N CYS A 106 -7.91 -3.41 14.68
CA CYS A 106 -8.17 -3.07 13.26
C CYS A 106 -7.37 -3.96 12.29
N LEU A 107 -8.06 -4.47 11.28
CA LEU A 107 -7.46 -5.31 10.26
C LEU A 107 -6.53 -4.47 9.38
N GLN A 108 -5.23 -4.73 9.48
CA GLN A 108 -4.22 -4.03 8.69
C GLN A 108 -4.26 -4.51 7.24
N THR A 109 -3.91 -3.62 6.30
CA THR A 109 -3.75 -3.96 4.89
C THR A 109 -2.47 -3.31 4.36
N PHE A 110 -2.01 -3.74 3.19
CA PHE A 110 -0.85 -3.12 2.54
C PHE A 110 -1.17 -1.79 1.85
N LEU A 111 -2.44 -1.34 1.82
CA LEU A 111 -2.84 -0.13 1.10
C LEU A 111 -2.16 1.16 1.60
N PRO A 112 -1.97 1.41 2.92
CA PRO A 112 -1.28 2.61 3.39
C PRO A 112 0.18 2.67 2.94
N GLY A 113 0.90 1.54 3.00
CA GLY A 113 2.28 1.49 2.54
C GLY A 113 2.39 1.54 1.01
N LEU A 114 1.46 0.91 0.28
CA LEU A 114 1.38 1.00 -1.17
C LEU A 114 1.08 2.43 -1.66
N MET A 115 0.23 3.17 -0.93
CA MET A 115 0.03 4.60 -1.17
C MET A 115 1.34 5.36 -1.02
N ALA A 116 2.11 5.10 0.05
CA ALA A 116 3.40 5.75 0.26
C ALA A 116 4.36 5.48 -0.90
N TRP A 117 4.49 4.22 -1.32
CA TRP A 117 5.28 3.82 -2.48
C TRP A 117 4.87 4.59 -3.74
N CYS A 118 3.59 4.55 -4.11
CA CYS A 118 3.11 5.15 -5.36
C CYS A 118 3.23 6.69 -5.36
N VAL A 119 2.95 7.34 -4.24
CA VAL A 119 3.00 8.81 -4.13
C VAL A 119 4.45 9.31 -4.06
N LEU A 120 5.33 8.64 -3.32
CA LEU A 120 6.68 9.13 -3.08
C LEU A 120 7.66 8.73 -4.18
N ALA A 121 7.45 7.61 -4.87
CA ALA A 121 8.36 7.12 -5.91
C ALA A 121 8.85 8.19 -6.91
N PRO A 122 8.01 9.08 -7.47
CA PRO A 122 8.48 10.11 -8.40
C PRO A 122 9.49 11.09 -7.80
N VAL A 123 9.46 11.33 -6.48
CA VAL A 123 10.27 12.34 -5.78
C VAL A 123 11.38 11.74 -4.91
N THR A 124 11.34 10.44 -4.61
CA THR A 124 12.33 9.76 -3.77
C THR A 124 13.21 8.75 -4.51
N ALA A 125 12.83 8.29 -5.71
CA ALA A 125 13.62 7.29 -6.43
C ALA A 125 14.97 7.89 -6.87
N PRO A 126 16.11 7.39 -6.37
CA PRO A 126 17.41 7.81 -6.86
C PRO A 126 17.60 7.24 -8.26
N HIS A 127 17.35 8.05 -9.29
CA HIS A 127 17.67 7.69 -10.68
C HIS A 127 19.18 7.69 -10.95
N SER A 128 20.01 8.07 -9.98
CA SER A 128 21.46 8.11 -10.09
C SER A 128 22.05 6.70 -10.10
N GLY A 129 22.49 6.24 -11.28
CA GLY A 129 23.24 4.99 -11.45
C GLY A 129 22.43 3.80 -11.97
N LEU A 130 21.12 3.94 -12.16
CA LEU A 130 20.29 2.92 -12.82
C LEU A 130 20.30 3.11 -14.33
N SER A 131 20.25 2.01 -15.09
CA SER A 131 20.09 2.10 -16.54
C SER A 131 18.71 2.65 -16.90
N PRO A 132 18.56 3.34 -18.05
CA PRO A 132 17.26 3.85 -18.51
C PRO A 132 16.15 2.78 -18.56
N ASP A 133 16.50 1.55 -18.95
CA ASP A 133 15.55 0.43 -19.04
C ASP A 133 15.00 0.01 -17.66
N VAL A 134 15.85 0.01 -16.63
CA VAL A 134 15.43 -0.32 -15.25
C VAL A 134 14.51 0.77 -14.71
N VAL A 135 14.82 2.04 -14.99
CA VAL A 135 13.96 3.17 -14.61
C VAL A 135 12.61 3.11 -15.31
N ALA A 136 12.59 2.80 -16.61
CA ALA A 136 11.35 2.65 -17.37
C ALA A 136 10.47 1.52 -16.79
N ARG A 137 11.05 0.34 -16.57
CA ARG A 137 10.35 -0.80 -15.96
C ARG A 137 9.80 -0.46 -14.57
N GLN A 138 10.60 0.20 -13.73
CA GLN A 138 10.16 0.60 -12.40
C GLN A 138 8.97 1.57 -12.45
N ASN A 139 8.98 2.51 -13.40
CA ASN A 139 7.88 3.46 -13.61
C ASN A 139 6.59 2.77 -14.07
N GLU A 140 6.70 1.75 -14.93
CA GLU A 140 5.57 0.91 -15.35
C GLU A 140 4.97 0.15 -14.17
N LEU A 141 5.81 -0.49 -13.35
CA LEU A 141 5.38 -1.20 -12.15
C LEU A 141 4.65 -0.30 -11.17
N TYR A 142 5.17 0.90 -10.88
CA TYR A 142 4.49 1.86 -10.02
C TYR A 142 3.17 2.36 -10.60
N SER A 143 3.09 2.53 -11.92
CA SER A 143 1.86 2.96 -12.58
C SER A 143 0.77 1.87 -12.51
N TYR A 144 1.17 0.61 -12.70
CA TYR A 144 0.29 -0.55 -12.50
C TYR A 144 -0.19 -0.68 -11.05
N LEU A 145 0.73 -0.61 -10.09
CA LEU A 145 0.39 -0.70 -8.66
C LEU A 145 -0.48 0.47 -8.19
N HIS A 146 -0.26 1.68 -8.71
CA HIS A 146 -1.12 2.82 -8.47
C HIS A 146 -2.53 2.60 -9.02
N TYR A 147 -2.65 2.07 -10.24
CA TYR A 147 -3.95 1.68 -10.81
C TYR A 147 -4.67 0.66 -9.94
N ALA A 148 -3.99 -0.43 -9.55
CA ALA A 148 -4.58 -1.46 -8.71
C ALA A 148 -4.99 -0.93 -7.33
N LEU A 149 -4.19 -0.03 -6.74
CA LEU A 149 -4.55 0.67 -5.49
C LEU A 149 -5.87 1.43 -5.64
N LEU A 150 -6.06 2.17 -6.73
CA LEU A 150 -7.32 2.89 -6.99
C LEU A 150 -8.49 1.92 -7.13
N GLU A 151 -8.33 0.81 -7.86
CA GLU A 151 -9.38 -0.21 -7.99
C GLU A 151 -9.76 -0.82 -6.64
N MET A 152 -8.78 -1.18 -5.82
CA MET A 152 -9.01 -1.70 -4.47
C MET A 152 -9.74 -0.67 -3.60
N LEU A 153 -9.33 0.60 -3.61
CA LEU A 153 -10.02 1.66 -2.84
C LEU A 153 -11.46 1.88 -3.31
N ILE A 154 -11.73 1.85 -4.62
CA ILE A 154 -13.08 1.98 -5.15
C ILE A 154 -13.95 0.79 -4.70
N LYS A 155 -13.41 -0.44 -4.80
CA LYS A 155 -14.13 -1.66 -4.43
C LYS A 155 -14.39 -1.79 -2.92
N ALA A 156 -13.56 -1.18 -2.08
CA ALA A 156 -13.70 -1.27 -0.62
C ALA A 156 -15.11 -0.91 -0.12
N SER A 157 -15.81 0.03 -0.77
CA SER A 157 -17.20 0.40 -0.46
C SER A 157 -18.22 -0.74 -0.60
N GLN A 158 -17.91 -1.77 -1.40
CA GLN A 158 -18.76 -2.92 -1.66
C GLN A 158 -18.47 -4.09 -0.70
N VAL A 159 -17.29 -4.11 -0.09
CA VAL A 159 -16.81 -5.18 0.81
C VAL A 159 -17.11 -4.85 2.28
N THR A 160 -17.31 -3.58 2.61
CA THR A 160 -17.60 -3.09 3.97
C THR A 160 -18.99 -3.34 4.59
N PRO A 161 -20.07 -3.79 3.91
CA PRO A 161 -21.40 -3.76 4.53
C PRO A 161 -21.71 -4.88 5.55
N ARG A 162 -20.71 -5.64 6.06
CA ARG A 162 -20.95 -6.78 6.96
C ARG A 162 -20.14 -6.83 8.26
N ALA A 163 -19.29 -5.84 8.54
CA ALA A 163 -18.52 -5.82 9.79
C ALA A 163 -19.12 -4.81 10.79
N PRO A 164 -19.38 -5.19 12.06
CA PRO A 164 -19.70 -4.23 13.13
C PRO A 164 -18.52 -3.32 13.50
N MET A 165 -17.36 -3.51 12.86
CA MET A 165 -16.14 -2.74 13.05
C MET A 165 -15.84 -1.92 11.79
N VAL A 166 -15.49 -0.65 11.99
CA VAL A 166 -15.05 0.26 10.94
C VAL A 166 -13.72 -0.25 10.37
N LEU A 167 -13.76 -0.88 9.19
CA LEU A 167 -12.55 -1.30 8.48
C LEU A 167 -11.79 -0.08 7.97
N THR A 168 -10.62 0.17 8.53
CA THR A 168 -9.79 1.31 8.16
C THR A 168 -8.78 0.91 7.10
N PHE A 169 -9.10 1.21 5.84
CA PHE A 169 -8.18 0.97 4.72
C PHE A 169 -7.04 1.99 4.65
N LEU A 170 -7.32 3.26 4.96
CA LEU A 170 -6.31 4.34 4.98
C LEU A 170 -6.44 5.17 6.26
N PRO A 171 -5.66 4.84 7.32
CA PRO A 171 -5.57 5.69 8.50
C PRO A 171 -4.95 7.05 8.14
N THR A 172 -5.49 8.15 8.67
CA THR A 172 -4.94 9.50 8.42
C THR A 172 -3.47 9.63 8.85
N LEU A 173 -3.02 8.87 9.85
CA LEU A 173 -1.63 8.83 10.28
C LEU A 173 -0.65 8.51 9.13
N TYR A 174 -0.97 7.53 8.29
CA TYR A 174 -0.12 7.16 7.15
C TYR A 174 -0.17 8.24 6.06
N ILE A 175 -1.34 8.86 5.84
CA ILE A 175 -1.48 9.98 4.90
C ILE A 175 -0.60 11.14 5.36
N LEU A 176 -0.62 11.48 6.65
CA LEU A 176 0.21 12.53 7.24
C LEU A 176 1.71 12.26 7.06
N GLN A 177 2.16 11.03 7.25
CA GLN A 177 3.56 10.64 7.01
C GLN A 177 3.99 10.84 5.55
N VAL A 178 3.12 10.45 4.59
CA VAL A 178 3.37 10.66 3.17
C VAL A 178 3.37 12.14 2.82
N VAL A 179 2.43 12.92 3.36
CA VAL A 179 2.35 14.38 3.14
C VAL A 179 3.59 15.08 3.68
N ASP A 180 4.07 14.73 4.87
CA ASP A 180 5.29 15.30 5.44
C ASP A 180 6.52 14.99 4.59
N THR A 181 6.67 13.73 4.17
CA THR A 181 7.79 13.31 3.32
C THR A 181 7.74 13.99 1.97
N LEU A 182 6.56 14.06 1.35
CA LEU A 182 6.35 14.75 0.08
C LEU A 182 6.65 16.25 0.20
N LYS A 183 6.23 16.89 1.29
CA LYS A 183 6.53 18.31 1.55
C LYS A 183 8.03 18.58 1.62
N ARG A 184 8.81 17.67 2.22
CA ARG A 184 10.27 17.77 2.31
C ARG A 184 10.98 17.48 0.98
N ALA A 185 10.47 16.55 0.19
CA ALA A 185 11.09 16.12 -1.07
C ALA A 185 10.64 16.94 -2.30
N ALA A 186 9.52 17.64 -2.21
CA ALA A 186 8.91 18.32 -3.34
C ALA A 186 9.74 19.50 -3.84
N ASN A 187 10.02 19.50 -5.15
CA ASN A 187 10.43 20.67 -5.90
C ASN A 187 9.21 21.21 -6.68
N PRO A 188 8.66 22.39 -6.35
CA PRO A 188 7.42 22.90 -6.96
C PRO A 188 7.42 22.99 -8.49
N ASN A 189 8.60 23.11 -9.12
CA ASN A 189 8.73 23.24 -10.57
C ASN A 189 9.02 21.90 -11.27
N ALA A 190 9.18 20.80 -10.52
CA ALA A 190 9.51 19.51 -11.07
C ALA A 190 8.26 18.72 -11.49
N LYS A 191 8.29 18.12 -12.68
CA LYS A 191 7.24 17.22 -13.17
C LYS A 191 7.03 16.01 -12.26
N SER A 192 8.08 15.56 -11.57
CA SER A 192 8.00 14.49 -10.57
C SER A 192 7.10 14.87 -9.39
N THR A 193 7.23 16.09 -8.87
CA THR A 193 6.37 16.63 -7.81
C THR A 193 4.92 16.72 -8.28
N GLU A 194 4.70 17.18 -9.52
CA GLU A 194 3.36 17.22 -10.11
C GLU A 194 2.73 15.81 -10.18
N LEU A 195 3.49 14.82 -10.65
CA LEU A 195 3.04 13.42 -10.71
C LEU A 195 2.72 12.86 -9.32
N ALA A 196 3.58 13.09 -8.32
CA ALA A 196 3.36 12.67 -6.94
C ALA A 196 2.08 13.28 -6.36
N LEU A 197 1.87 14.58 -6.53
CA LEU A 197 0.65 15.28 -6.08
C LEU A 197 -0.60 14.80 -6.82
N ASN A 198 -0.49 14.50 -8.12
CA ASN A 198 -1.59 13.93 -8.89
C ASN A 198 -1.96 12.53 -8.36
N ARG A 199 -0.98 11.66 -8.11
CA ARG A 199 -1.22 10.32 -7.54
C ARG A 199 -1.90 10.43 -6.17
N LEU A 200 -1.42 11.32 -5.29
CA LEU A 200 -2.05 11.58 -3.99
C LEU A 200 -3.50 12.06 -4.15
N GLY A 201 -3.76 13.01 -5.05
CA GLY A 201 -5.10 13.51 -5.33
C GLY A 201 -6.06 12.41 -5.82
N GLN A 202 -5.62 11.53 -6.72
CA GLN A 202 -6.41 10.40 -7.21
C GLN A 202 -6.72 9.39 -6.10
N ILE A 203 -5.73 9.05 -5.27
CA ILE A 203 -5.89 8.11 -4.15
C ILE A 203 -6.88 8.68 -3.13
N LEU A 204 -6.72 9.94 -2.73
CA LEU A 204 -7.64 10.61 -1.80
C LEU A 204 -9.06 10.65 -2.38
N GLN A 205 -9.21 10.99 -3.66
CA GLN A 205 -10.52 11.01 -4.30
C GLN A 205 -11.22 9.65 -4.29
N ALA A 206 -10.50 8.56 -4.58
CA ALA A 206 -11.03 7.20 -4.49
C ALA A 206 -11.40 6.84 -3.05
N ALA A 207 -10.49 7.09 -2.11
CA ALA A 207 -10.67 6.76 -0.70
C ALA A 207 -11.82 7.53 -0.03
N PHE A 208 -11.99 8.81 -0.34
CA PHE A 208 -13.12 9.60 0.15
C PHE A 208 -14.45 9.08 -0.39
N THR A 209 -14.54 8.81 -1.70
CA THR A 209 -15.75 8.25 -2.32
C THR A 209 -16.18 6.94 -1.66
N SER A 210 -15.20 6.09 -1.31
CA SER A 210 -15.43 4.79 -0.69
C SER A 210 -15.40 4.80 0.84
N LYS A 211 -15.34 5.98 1.49
CA LYS A 211 -15.28 6.12 2.96
C LYS A 211 -14.17 5.27 3.61
N CYS A 212 -13.01 5.23 2.98
CA CYS A 212 -11.86 4.42 3.40
C CYS A 212 -10.92 5.12 4.38
N ILE A 213 -11.05 6.44 4.52
CA ILE A 213 -10.17 7.27 5.35
C ILE A 213 -10.73 7.39 6.77
N HIS A 214 -9.88 7.15 7.78
CA HIS A 214 -10.29 7.22 9.19
C HIS A 214 -9.22 7.86 10.07
N GLY A 215 -9.65 8.56 11.12
CA GLY A 215 -8.80 9.29 12.05
C GLY A 215 -9.10 10.78 12.04
N ASN A 216 -8.14 11.60 12.47
CA ASN A 216 -8.31 13.06 12.54
C ASN A 216 -8.25 13.69 11.13
N MET A 217 -9.43 13.93 10.56
CA MET A 217 -9.58 14.52 9.22
C MET A 217 -9.15 16.00 9.18
N ASP A 218 -9.43 16.77 10.24
CA ASP A 218 -9.10 18.20 10.29
C ASP A 218 -7.58 18.42 10.19
N THR A 219 -6.80 17.69 10.99
CA THR A 219 -5.33 17.73 10.92
C THR A 219 -4.82 17.28 9.55
N MET A 220 -5.43 16.25 8.96
CA MET A 220 -5.07 15.79 7.61
C MET A 220 -5.30 16.88 6.56
N PHE A 221 -6.48 17.53 6.54
CA PHE A 221 -6.78 18.62 5.61
C PHE A 221 -5.85 19.82 5.82
N GLN A 222 -5.54 20.19 7.06
CA GLN A 222 -4.60 21.27 7.36
C GLN A 222 -3.21 20.99 6.77
N MET A 223 -2.71 19.76 6.89
CA MET A 223 -1.40 19.37 6.35
C MET A 223 -1.42 19.29 4.82
N LEU A 224 -2.48 18.75 4.22
CA LEU A 224 -2.64 18.67 2.76
C LEU A 224 -2.62 20.06 2.10
N LYS A 225 -3.14 21.10 2.78
CA LYS A 225 -3.11 22.49 2.30
C LYS A 225 -1.72 23.12 2.28
N GLN A 226 -0.75 22.54 2.99
CA GLN A 226 0.63 23.03 3.04
C GLN A 226 1.51 22.47 1.91
N LEU A 227 0.98 21.56 1.09
CA LEU A 227 1.69 21.02 -0.07
C LEU A 227 1.76 22.05 -1.21
N PRO A 228 2.72 21.90 -2.15
CA PRO A 228 2.78 22.75 -3.33
C PRO A 228 1.46 22.77 -4.11
N PRO A 229 1.17 23.86 -4.84
CA PRO A 229 -0.10 23.99 -5.55
C PRO A 229 -0.22 22.93 -6.64
N ASN A 230 -1.29 22.14 -6.58
CA ASN A 230 -1.65 21.16 -7.60
C ASN A 230 -3.15 21.24 -7.91
N ARG A 231 -3.51 21.31 -9.20
CA ARG A 231 -4.90 21.53 -9.65
C ARG A 231 -5.83 20.41 -9.19
N LEU A 232 -5.43 19.15 -9.38
CA LEU A 232 -6.25 18.00 -9.02
C LEU A 232 -6.47 17.95 -7.51
N LEU A 233 -5.40 18.04 -6.72
CA LEU A 233 -5.48 18.01 -5.28
C LEU A 233 -6.39 19.13 -4.75
N ARG A 234 -6.27 20.35 -5.28
CA ARG A 234 -7.18 21.46 -4.93
C ARG A 234 -8.65 21.14 -5.17
N ILE A 235 -8.99 20.54 -6.33
CA ILE A 235 -10.36 20.14 -6.66
C ILE A 235 -10.88 19.11 -5.64
N VAL A 236 -10.06 18.11 -5.32
CA VAL A 236 -10.41 17.05 -4.36
C VAL A 236 -10.64 17.67 -2.98
N LEU A 237 -9.70 18.47 -2.47
CA LEU A 237 -9.82 19.09 -1.15
C LEU A 237 -11.04 20.01 -1.08
N SER A 238 -11.29 20.84 -2.08
CA SER A 238 -12.45 21.75 -2.09
C SER A 238 -13.78 20.99 -2.06
N ARG A 239 -13.87 19.87 -2.78
CA ARG A 239 -15.11 19.07 -2.84
C ARG A 239 -15.43 18.41 -1.51
N TRP A 240 -14.42 17.93 -0.80
CA TRP A 240 -14.59 17.15 0.41
C TRP A 240 -14.58 17.99 1.69
N GLU A 241 -13.96 19.19 1.67
CA GLU A 241 -14.05 20.14 2.78
C GLU A 241 -15.46 20.76 2.91
N THR A 242 -16.16 20.99 1.80
CA THR A 242 -17.55 21.50 1.83
C THR A 242 -18.57 20.45 2.28
N LYS A 243 -18.24 19.16 2.14
CA LYS A 243 -19.10 18.05 2.53
C LYS A 243 -18.80 17.58 3.95
N LYS A 244 -18.73 18.49 4.94
CA LYS A 244 -18.50 18.09 6.34
C LYS A 244 -19.57 17.06 6.78
N TYR A 245 -19.18 15.78 6.70
CA TYR A 245 -19.88 14.51 6.97
C TYR A 245 -20.92 14.05 5.95
#